data_AF-A0A7V4H1H9-F1
#
_entry.id   AF-A0A7V4H1H9-F1
#
_cell.length_a   1.000
_cell.length_b   1.000
_cell.length_c   1.000
_cell.angle_alpha   90.00
_cell.angle_beta   90.00
_cell.angle_gamma   90.00
#
_symmetry.space_group_name_H-M   'P 1'
#
loop_
_entity.id
_entity.type
_entity.pdbx_description
1 polymer ?
#
loop_
_entity_poly.entity_id
_entity_poly.type
_entity_poly.pdbx_seq_one_letter_code
_entity_poly.pdbx_strand_id
1 'polypeptide(L)'
;MNAELCRKAAEKIGNPNILVNLVSKRVRQLTSAGGAGSRPLVDHAEHLGAADIAVREIVEDKITYELLPEVPEPVRPAPRRRRS
;
A
#
# COMPACT_ATOMS: atom_id res chain seq x y z
N MET A 1 -17.07 1.27 -1.35
CA MET A 1 -16.08 1.05 -2.41
C MET A 1 -16.71 1.33 -3.77
N ASN A 2 -16.47 2.52 -4.31
CA ASN A 2 -16.98 2.93 -5.62
C ASN A 2 -16.18 2.26 -6.75
N ALA A 3 -16.86 1.49 -7.62
CA ALA A 3 -16.23 0.72 -8.70
C ALA A 3 -15.48 1.61 -9.72
N GLU A 4 -15.97 2.81 -9.98
CA GLU A 4 -15.36 3.74 -10.95
C GLU A 4 -14.01 4.29 -10.44
N LEU A 5 -13.90 4.57 -9.14
CA LEU A 5 -12.64 4.99 -8.53
C LEU A 5 -11.60 3.87 -8.57
N CYS A 6 -12.04 2.63 -8.42
CA CYS A 6 -11.16 1.46 -8.47
C CYS A 6 -10.58 1.25 -9.87
N ARG A 7 -11.37 1.46 -10.92
CA ARG A 7 -10.90 1.38 -12.31
C ARG A 7 -9.84 2.44 -12.60
N LYS A 8 -10.10 3.69 -12.21
CA LYS A 8 -9.13 4.79 -12.39
C LYS A 8 -7.82 4.55 -11.62
N ALA A 9 -7.91 4.02 -10.40
CA ALA A 9 -6.73 3.65 -9.63
C ALA A 9 -5.96 2.49 -10.28
N ALA A 10 -6.67 1.49 -10.84
CA ALA A 10 -6.05 0.38 -11.56
C ALA A 10 -5.36 0.82 -12.85
N GLU A 11 -5.95 1.74 -13.61
CA GLU A 11 -5.34 2.34 -14.79
C GLU A 11 -4.05 3.11 -14.45
N LYS A 12 -4.05 3.84 -13.32
CA LYS A 12 -2.86 4.57 -12.85
C LYS A 12 -1.72 3.67 -12.38
N ILE A 13 -2.02 2.64 -11.58
CA ILE A 13 -0.99 1.75 -11.01
C ILE A 13 -0.54 0.71 -12.04
N GLY A 14 -1.43 0.29 -12.95
CA GLY A 14 -1.19 -0.74 -13.97
C GLY A 14 -1.09 -2.17 -13.42
N ASN A 15 -0.51 -2.36 -12.23
CA ASN A 15 -0.38 -3.67 -11.59
C ASN A 15 -1.42 -3.86 -10.46
N PRO A 16 -2.35 -4.84 -10.59
CA PRO A 16 -3.40 -5.05 -9.60
C PRO A 16 -2.86 -5.50 -8.24
N ASN A 17 -1.76 -6.25 -8.19
CA ASN A 17 -1.17 -6.70 -6.92
C ASN A 17 -0.59 -5.51 -6.13
N ILE A 18 0.04 -4.57 -6.83
CA ILE A 18 0.56 -3.34 -6.21
C ILE A 18 -0.60 -2.50 -5.67
N LEU A 19 -1.66 -2.34 -6.46
CA LEU A 19 -2.84 -1.59 -6.04
C LEU A 19 -3.47 -2.17 -4.77
N VAL A 20 -3.70 -3.49 -4.72
CA VAL A 20 -4.27 -4.16 -3.55
C VAL A 20 -3.39 -3.97 -2.31
N ASN A 21 -2.07 -4.12 -2.45
CA ASN A 21 -1.13 -3.92 -1.36
C ASN A 21 -1.12 -2.48 -0.87
N LEU A 22 -1.13 -1.51 -1.79
CA LEU A 22 -1.11 -0.08 -1.49
C LEU A 22 -2.40 0.34 -0.75
N VAL A 23 -3.56 -0.06 -1.25
CA VAL A 23 -4.86 0.19 -0.62
C VAL A 23 -4.91 -0.47 0.76
N SER A 24 -4.51 -1.73 0.88
CA SER A 24 -4.53 -2.47 2.16
C SER A 24 -3.65 -1.80 3.21
N LYS A 25 -2.44 -1.38 2.83
CA LYS A 25 -1.52 -0.66 3.71
C LYS A 25 -2.11 0.68 4.14
N ARG A 26 -2.73 1.41 3.21
CA ARG A 26 -3.32 2.72 3.53
C ARG A 26 -4.56 2.61 4.42
N VAL A 27 -5.45 1.65 4.15
CA VAL A 27 -6.60 1.36 5.03
C VAL A 27 -6.16 1.04 6.45
N ARG A 28 -5.10 0.24 6.62
CA ARG A 28 -4.52 -0.01 7.94
C ARG A 28 -4.05 1.28 8.61
N GLN A 29 -3.37 2.18 7.89
CA GLN A 29 -2.92 3.46 8.46
C GLN A 29 -4.11 4.32 8.92
N LEU A 30 -5.17 4.40 8.11
CA LEU A 30 -6.39 5.17 8.40
C LEU A 30 -7.15 4.63 9.61
N THR A 31 -7.17 3.30 9.79
CA THR A 31 -7.88 2.62 10.88
C THR A 31 -7.04 2.45 12.14
N SER A 32 -5.72 2.58 12.04
CA SER A 32 -4.83 2.46 13.20
C SER A 32 -5.02 3.64 14.15
N ALA A 33 -5.38 3.35 15.40
CA ALA A 33 -5.66 4.38 16.40
C ALA A 33 -4.37 5.13 16.80
N GLY A 34 -4.24 6.38 16.35
CA GLY A 34 -3.36 7.37 16.99
C GLY A 34 -1.99 7.64 16.36
N GLY A 35 -1.90 7.77 15.03
CA GLY A 35 -0.66 8.20 14.36
C GLY A 35 -0.89 9.27 13.29
N ALA A 36 0.17 9.95 12.84
CA ALA A 36 0.09 10.92 11.73
C ALA A 36 -0.49 10.31 10.44
N GLY A 37 -0.40 8.99 10.28
CA GLY A 37 -0.98 8.25 9.16
C GLY A 37 -2.49 8.02 9.24
N SER A 38 -3.17 8.28 10.37
CA SER A 38 -4.61 8.04 10.49
C SER A 38 -5.46 9.15 9.86
N ARG A 39 -4.85 10.30 9.56
CA ARG A 39 -5.54 11.43 8.93
C ARG A 39 -5.66 11.21 7.42
N PRO A 40 -6.87 11.33 6.84
CA PRO A 40 -7.06 11.38 5.40
C PRO A 40 -6.33 12.58 4.77
N LEU A 41 -5.75 12.38 3.57
CA LEU A 41 -5.09 13.40 2.77
C LEU A 41 -6.02 14.06 1.74
N VAL A 42 -7.26 13.57 1.65
CA VAL A 42 -8.31 14.05 0.75
C VAL A 42 -9.36 14.84 1.51
N ASP A 43 -9.91 15.86 0.87
CA ASP A 43 -10.97 16.67 1.43
C ASP A 43 -12.32 15.91 1.48
N HIS A 44 -13.18 16.29 2.42
CA HIS A 44 -14.51 15.70 2.61
C HIS A 44 -14.50 14.18 2.85
N ALA A 45 -13.51 13.69 3.59
CA ALA A 45 -13.38 12.28 3.95
C ALA A 45 -14.36 11.82 5.04
N GLU A 46 -15.08 12.75 5.68
CA GLU A 46 -15.93 12.51 6.86
C GLU A 46 -17.06 11.49 6.63
N HIS A 47 -17.50 11.32 5.38
CA HIS A 47 -18.57 10.38 5.00
C HIS A 47 -18.07 9.17 4.21
N LEU A 48 -16.76 9.06 3.99
CA LEU A 48 -16.17 8.00 3.18
C LEU A 48 -15.60 6.90 4.07
N GLY A 49 -15.78 5.64 3.66
CA GLY A 49 -15.09 4.51 4.29
C GLY A 49 -13.58 4.59 4.03
N ALA A 50 -12.78 4.00 4.93
CA ALA A 50 -11.31 4.01 4.80
C ALA A 50 -10.80 3.47 3.45
N ALA A 51 -11.50 2.49 2.87
CA ALA A 51 -11.17 1.96 1.54
C ALA A 51 -11.44 2.99 0.43
N ASP A 52 -12.58 3.70 0.48
CA ASP A 52 -12.91 4.75 -0.48
C ASP A 52 -11.94 5.93 -0.37
N ILE A 53 -11.53 6.30 0.85
CA ILE A 53 -10.50 7.31 1.11
C ILE A 53 -9.17 6.89 0.47
N ALA A 54 -8.71 5.65 0.73
CA ALA A 54 -7.44 5.16 0.22
C ALA A 54 -7.40 5.13 -1.33
N VAL A 55 -8.47 4.68 -1.98
CA VAL A 55 -8.55 4.67 -3.45
C VAL A 55 -8.57 6.10 -3.99
N ARG A 56 -9.27 7.02 -3.33
CA ARG A 56 -9.33 8.42 -3.75
C ARG A 56 -7.97 9.12 -3.61
N GLU A 57 -7.23 8.86 -2.54
CA GLU A 57 -5.87 9.37 -2.35
C GLU A 57 -4.90 8.90 -3.46
N ILE A 58 -5.07 7.67 -3.97
CA ILE A 58 -4.30 7.16 -5.12
C ILE A 58 -4.72 7.87 -6.41
N VAL A 59 -6.03 8.06 -6.64
CA VAL A 59 -6.54 8.75 -7.83
C VAL A 59 -6.13 10.23 -7.86
N GLU A 60 -6.01 10.88 -6.70
CA GLU A 60 -5.58 12.29 -6.57
C GLU A 60 -4.05 12.47 -6.44
N ASP A 61 -3.26 11.40 -6.66
CA ASP A 61 -1.79 11.40 -6.58
C ASP A 61 -1.23 11.88 -5.22
N LYS A 62 -2.03 11.75 -4.14
CA LYS A 62 -1.61 12.06 -2.77
C LYS A 62 -0.75 10.98 -2.16
N ILE A 63 -0.84 9.75 -2.69
CA ILE A 63 -0.06 8.59 -2.27
C ILE A 63 0.62 8.00 -3.49
N THR A 64 1.93 7.80 -3.36
CA THR A 64 2.77 7.13 -4.35
C THR A 64 3.36 5.85 -3.75
N TYR A 65 3.91 4.99 -4.60
CA TYR A 65 4.66 3.82 -4.19
C TYR A 65 6.03 3.83 -4.86
N GLU A 66 7.03 3.30 -4.17
CA GLU A 66 8.34 3.02 -4.72
C GLU A 66 8.57 1.51 -4.66
N LEU A 67 9.10 0.95 -5.74
CA LEU A 67 9.57 -0.43 -5.74
C LEU A 67 10.93 -0.44 -5.05
N LEU A 68 10.96 -1.00 -3.83
CA LEU A 68 12.24 -1.25 -3.16
C LEU A 68 13.05 -2.23 -4.01
N PRO A 69 14.36 -1.98 -4.23
CA PRO A 69 15.20 -2.92 -4.94
C PRO A 69 15.17 -4.27 -4.21
N GLU A 70 15.10 -5.37 -4.95
CA GLU A 70 15.19 -6.72 -4.41
C GLU A 70 16.47 -6.81 -3.57
N VAL A 71 16.31 -6.90 -2.25
CA VAL A 71 17.43 -7.23 -1.37
C VAL A 71 17.76 -8.68 -1.70
N PRO A 72 18.95 -8.99 -2.26
CA PRO A 72 19.31 -10.35 -2.59
C PRO A 72 19.17 -11.19 -1.32
N GLU A 73 18.46 -12.32 -1.43
CA GLU A 73 18.20 -13.19 -0.29
C GLU A 73 19.52 -13.48 0.44
N PRO A 74 19.56 -13.36 1.78
CA PRO A 74 20.76 -13.69 2.52
C PRO A 74 21.08 -15.15 2.26
N VAL A 75 22.14 -15.38 1.49
CA VAL A 75 22.63 -16.72 1.14
C VAL A 75 22.88 -17.43 2.46
N ARG A 76 22.02 -18.41 2.80
CA ARG A 76 22.16 -19.16 4.05
C ARG A 76 23.55 -19.79 4.04
N PRO A 77 24.43 -19.48 5.02
CA PRO A 77 25.79 -20.01 4.98
C PRO A 77 25.74 -21.53 5.02
N ALA A 78 26.40 -22.17 4.06
CA ALA A 78 26.44 -23.62 3.93
C ALA A 78 26.94 -24.27 5.24
N PRO A 79 26.35 -25.40 5.67
CA PRO A 79 26.76 -26.04 6.92
C PRO A 79 28.22 -26.46 6.81
N ARG A 80 29.08 -25.87 7.67
CA ARG A 80 30.50 -26.24 7.77
C ARG A 80 30.58 -27.69 8.28
N ARG A 81 30.91 -28.62 7.39
CA ARG A 81 31.31 -29.99 7.76
C ARG A 81 32.54 -29.91 8.66
N ARG A 82 32.36 -30.18 9.96
CA ARG A 82 33.47 -30.52 10.86
C ARG A 82 34.04 -31.85 10.37
N ARG A 83 35.29 -31.85 9.89
CA ARG A 83 36.06 -33.09 9.72
C ARG A 83 36.52 -33.54 11.12
N SER A 84 36.16 -34.77 11.48
CA SER A 84 36.76 -35.53 12.59
C SER A 84 37.90 -36.39 12.05
#